data_AF-A0A226EC24-F1
#
_entry.id   AF-A0A226EC24-F1
#
_cell.length_a   1.000
_cell.length_b   1.000
_cell.length_c   1.000
_cell.angle_alpha   90.00
_cell.angle_beta   90.00
_cell.angle_gamma   90.00
#
_symmetry.space_group_name_H-M   'P 1'
#
loop_
_entity.id
_entity.type
_entity.pdbx_description
1 polymer ?
#
loop_
_entity_poly.entity_id
_entity_poly.type
_entity_poly.pdbx_seq_one_letter_code
_entity_poly.pdbx_strand_id
1 'polypeptide(L)'
;MLSRYIFTIAIFHGLISLCMSYFPQLTLYSGHNYDGDRVTFSTKRSSLTPLEEEFFRSARSYCVTGWWRGYENANFVAGSSNPFNANNVSGISCWRNGDKITKSLRFMGPSDTSTSAISAYNGVPNSGDHYSGIEVIVLATEYEASFDFAPSGLLITGMSNWTAFYERNFTGPSTCFIPTSEIYTVSLGTFQVLSVRLGCN
;
A
#
# COMPACT_ATOMS: atom_id res chain seq x y z
N MET A 1 1.93 20.97 -46.77
CA MET A 1 0.87 20.69 -45.78
C MET A 1 0.95 19.30 -45.16
N LEU A 2 1.42 18.24 -45.85
CA LEU A 2 1.57 16.89 -45.26
C LEU A 2 2.56 16.80 -44.07
N SER A 3 3.61 17.61 -44.05
CA SER A 3 4.66 17.56 -43.02
C SER A 3 4.19 18.00 -41.60
N ARG A 4 3.15 18.84 -41.51
CA ARG A 4 2.61 19.28 -40.21
C ARG A 4 1.78 18.21 -39.50
N TYR A 5 1.10 17.34 -40.25
CA TYR A 5 0.25 16.26 -39.69
C TYR A 5 1.06 15.10 -39.11
N ILE A 6 2.20 14.77 -39.71
CA ILE A 6 3.09 13.69 -39.23
C ILE A 6 3.70 14.05 -37.86
N PHE A 7 4.00 15.34 -37.64
CA PHE A 7 4.56 15.83 -36.38
C PHE A 7 3.53 15.79 -35.23
N THR A 8 2.25 16.05 -35.49
CA THR A 8 1.19 16.02 -34.46
C THR A 8 0.88 14.59 -34.01
N ILE A 9 0.93 13.61 -34.92
CA ILE A 9 0.67 12.19 -34.61
C ILE A 9 1.82 11.58 -33.78
N ALA A 10 3.06 12.00 -34.01
CA ALA A 10 4.23 11.56 -33.23
C ALA A 10 4.20 12.08 -31.78
N ILE A 11 3.76 13.32 -31.56
CA ILE A 11 3.59 13.90 -30.21
C ILE A 11 2.48 13.17 -29.43
N PHE A 12 1.39 12.77 -30.09
CA PHE A 12 0.32 12.01 -29.46
C PHE A 12 0.76 10.58 -29.06
N HIS A 13 1.60 9.91 -29.87
CA HIS A 13 2.16 8.59 -29.52
C HIS A 13 3.25 8.66 -28.44
N GLY A 14 4.00 9.76 -28.35
CA GLY A 14 4.95 9.99 -27.25
C GLY A 14 4.28 10.26 -25.90
N LEU A 15 3.10 10.90 -25.90
CA LEU A 15 2.30 11.15 -24.69
C LEU A 15 1.54 9.91 -24.20
N ILE A 16 1.33 8.90 -25.06
CA ILE A 16 0.81 7.58 -24.69
C ILE A 16 1.95 6.64 -24.27
N SER A 17 3.16 7.15 -24.01
CA SER A 17 4.14 6.44 -23.18
C SER A 17 3.73 6.51 -21.69
N LEU A 18 2.52 6.02 -21.43
CA LEU A 18 2.05 5.24 -20.29
C LEU A 18 2.82 5.52 -18.97
N CYS A 19 2.37 6.51 -18.21
CA CYS A 19 2.34 6.34 -16.76
C CYS A 19 1.45 5.12 -16.48
N MET A 20 2.06 3.95 -16.28
CA MET A 20 1.35 2.78 -15.76
C MET A 20 1.08 3.06 -14.28
N SER A 21 0.06 3.87 -13.98
CA SER A 21 -0.46 4.02 -12.63
C SER A 21 -1.17 2.72 -12.25
N TYR A 22 -0.77 2.08 -11.15
CA TYR A 22 -1.41 0.86 -10.68
C TYR A 22 -2.44 1.19 -9.61
N PHE A 23 -3.68 0.84 -9.89
CA PHE A 23 -4.75 0.86 -8.90
C PHE A 23 -4.78 -0.48 -8.16
N PRO A 24 -4.64 -0.50 -6.82
CA PRO A 24 -4.74 -1.72 -6.05
C PRO A 24 -6.10 -2.39 -6.24
N GLN A 25 -6.07 -3.66 -6.59
CA GLN A 25 -7.25 -4.49 -6.75
C GLN A 25 -6.95 -5.89 -6.24
N LEU A 26 -7.89 -6.48 -5.51
CA LEU A 26 -7.85 -7.88 -5.09
C LEU A 26 -9.12 -8.55 -5.62
N THR A 27 -8.98 -9.62 -6.39
CA THR A 27 -10.11 -10.48 -6.75
C THR A 27 -9.89 -11.87 -6.17
N LEU A 28 -10.83 -12.32 -5.36
CA LEU A 28 -10.90 -13.67 -4.83
C LEU A 28 -11.81 -14.53 -5.71
N TYR A 29 -11.48 -15.80 -5.86
CA TYR A 29 -12.22 -16.77 -6.66
C TYR A 29 -12.56 -18.02 -5.84
N SER A 30 -13.75 -18.57 -6.03
CA SER A 30 -14.15 -19.82 -5.37
C SER A 30 -13.49 -21.07 -5.98
N GLY A 31 -13.01 -21.01 -7.21
CA GLY A 31 -12.28 -22.09 -7.89
C GLY A 31 -10.75 -22.00 -7.77
N HIS A 32 -10.05 -23.11 -8.02
CA HIS A 32 -8.59 -23.21 -7.86
C HIS A 32 -7.79 -22.54 -9.00
N ASN A 33 -8.41 -22.31 -10.16
CA ASN A 33 -7.75 -21.83 -11.37
C ASN A 33 -8.27 -20.45 -11.77
N TYR A 34 -8.56 -19.60 -10.78
CA TYR A 34 -9.05 -18.23 -10.97
C TYR A 34 -10.42 -18.21 -11.68
N ASP A 35 -11.26 -19.18 -11.36
CA ASP A 35 -12.56 -19.45 -11.95
C ASP A 35 -13.68 -19.54 -10.89
N GLY A 36 -14.93 -19.65 -11.36
CA GLY A 36 -16.11 -19.69 -10.51
C GLY A 36 -16.60 -18.31 -10.06
N ASP A 37 -17.34 -18.30 -8.95
CA ASP A 37 -17.80 -17.06 -8.32
C ASP A 37 -16.60 -16.22 -7.87
N ARG A 38 -16.76 -14.90 -7.87
CA ARG A 38 -15.69 -13.97 -7.52
C ARG A 38 -16.18 -12.75 -6.76
N VAL A 39 -15.32 -12.24 -5.89
CA VAL A 39 -15.49 -10.97 -5.19
C VAL A 39 -14.26 -10.11 -5.44
N THR A 40 -14.47 -8.85 -5.84
CA THR A 40 -13.39 -7.90 -6.12
C THR A 40 -13.43 -6.74 -5.14
N PHE A 41 -12.27 -6.44 -4.56
CA PHE A 41 -12.01 -5.29 -3.71
C PHE A 41 -11.10 -4.31 -4.43
N SER A 42 -11.51 -3.04 -4.46
CA SER A 42 -10.72 -1.91 -4.96
C SER A 42 -10.63 -0.77 -3.93
N THR A 43 -11.23 -0.94 -2.76
CA THR A 43 -11.28 0.03 -1.67
C THR A 43 -10.91 -0.64 -0.36
N LYS A 44 -10.34 0.13 0.58
CA LYS A 44 -10.11 -0.32 1.95
C LYS A 44 -11.45 -0.63 2.65
N ARG A 45 -11.50 -1.69 3.44
CA ARG A 45 -12.64 -2.16 4.23
C ARG A 45 -12.24 -2.26 5.69
N SER A 46 -12.65 -1.30 6.52
CA SER A 46 -12.41 -1.35 7.96
C SER A 46 -13.18 -2.49 8.65
N SER A 47 -14.26 -2.96 8.06
CA SER A 47 -14.91 -4.23 8.41
C SER A 47 -15.44 -4.87 7.14
N LEU A 48 -15.22 -6.16 7.00
CA LEU A 48 -15.90 -6.99 6.01
C LEU A 48 -17.31 -7.29 6.49
N THR A 49 -18.21 -7.50 5.55
CA THR A 49 -19.53 -8.06 5.81
C THR A 49 -19.43 -9.57 6.09
N PRO A 50 -20.42 -10.19 6.76
CA PRO A 50 -20.40 -11.63 7.00
C PRO A 50 -20.22 -12.48 5.73
N LEU A 51 -20.83 -12.06 4.61
CA LEU A 51 -20.69 -12.72 3.32
C LEU A 51 -19.27 -12.60 2.75
N GLU A 52 -18.64 -11.43 2.85
CA GLU A 52 -17.26 -11.23 2.42
C GLU A 52 -16.28 -12.03 3.28
N GLU A 53 -16.50 -12.13 4.60
CA GLU A 53 -15.70 -12.97 5.50
C GLU A 53 -15.81 -14.47 5.13
N GLU A 54 -17.02 -14.95 4.85
CA GLU A 54 -17.26 -16.32 4.39
C GLU A 54 -16.60 -16.58 3.04
N PHE A 55 -16.66 -15.61 2.12
CA PHE A 55 -15.99 -15.71 0.83
C PHE A 55 -14.47 -15.76 0.97
N PHE A 56 -13.88 -14.95 1.86
CA PHE A 56 -12.44 -15.00 2.16
C PHE A 56 -11.98 -16.37 2.65
N ARG A 57 -12.79 -17.02 3.50
CA ARG A 57 -12.50 -18.34 4.06
C ARG A 57 -12.63 -19.46 3.02
N SER A 58 -13.58 -19.33 2.09
CA SER A 58 -13.88 -20.37 1.09
C SER A 58 -13.15 -20.19 -0.24
N ALA A 59 -12.63 -18.99 -0.53
CA ALA A 59 -11.89 -18.69 -1.75
C ALA A 59 -10.67 -19.60 -1.92
N ARG A 60 -10.51 -20.15 -3.12
CA ARG A 60 -9.47 -21.14 -3.47
C ARG A 60 -8.32 -20.56 -4.29
N SER A 61 -8.53 -19.40 -4.90
CA SER A 61 -7.48 -18.65 -5.60
C SER A 61 -7.78 -17.15 -5.58
N TYR A 62 -6.77 -16.35 -5.91
CA TYR A 62 -6.91 -14.90 -5.98
C TYR A 62 -5.97 -14.29 -7.02
N CYS A 63 -6.33 -13.10 -7.50
CA CYS A 63 -5.46 -12.24 -8.29
C CYS A 63 -5.34 -10.88 -7.61
N VAL A 64 -4.14 -10.30 -7.59
CA VAL A 64 -3.87 -9.03 -6.92
C VAL A 64 -3.03 -8.07 -7.78
N THR A 65 -3.30 -6.79 -7.62
CA THR A 65 -2.43 -5.65 -7.97
C THR A 65 -2.24 -4.80 -6.71
N GLY A 66 -1.04 -4.25 -6.53
CA GLY A 66 -0.65 -3.51 -5.34
C GLY A 66 -0.32 -4.43 -4.16
N TRP A 67 -0.16 -3.85 -2.97
CA TRP A 67 0.06 -4.58 -1.73
C TRP A 67 -1.21 -4.56 -0.89
N TRP A 68 -1.81 -5.73 -0.68
CA TRP A 68 -3.00 -5.93 0.14
C TRP A 68 -2.68 -6.71 1.41
N ARG A 69 -3.27 -6.26 2.51
CA ARG A 69 -3.17 -6.90 3.83
C ARG A 69 -4.56 -7.00 4.46
N GLY A 70 -4.89 -8.22 4.86
CA GLY A 70 -6.01 -8.54 5.72
C GLY A 70 -5.62 -8.50 7.19
N TYR A 71 -6.63 -8.39 8.05
CA TYR A 71 -6.47 -8.42 9.50
C TYR A 71 -7.63 -9.20 10.11
N GLU A 72 -7.37 -9.92 11.18
CA GLU A 72 -8.35 -10.80 11.84
C GLU A 72 -9.43 -10.08 12.62
N ASN A 73 -9.18 -8.80 12.91
CA ASN A 73 -10.10 -7.94 13.62
C ASN A 73 -10.54 -6.80 12.70
N ALA A 74 -11.65 -6.16 13.05
CA ALA A 74 -12.08 -4.93 12.41
C ALA A 74 -11.05 -3.80 12.64
N ASN A 75 -11.18 -2.72 11.87
CA ASN A 75 -10.38 -1.50 11.94
C ASN A 75 -8.88 -1.74 11.78
N PHE A 76 -8.51 -2.72 10.95
CA PHE A 76 -7.13 -3.07 10.63
C PHE A 76 -6.29 -3.47 11.85
N VAL A 77 -6.94 -3.94 12.92
CA VAL A 77 -6.26 -4.37 14.15
C VAL A 77 -5.64 -5.75 13.93
N ALA A 78 -4.36 -5.88 14.27
CA ALA A 78 -3.62 -7.13 14.17
C ALA A 78 -4.30 -8.27 14.96
N GLY A 79 -4.03 -9.51 14.54
CA GLY A 79 -4.45 -10.71 15.25
C GLY A 79 -3.28 -11.67 15.43
N SER A 80 -3.55 -12.93 15.78
CA SER A 80 -2.53 -13.94 16.08
C SER A 80 -2.49 -15.10 15.07
N SER A 81 -3.37 -15.11 14.07
CA SER A 81 -3.46 -16.13 13.03
C SER A 81 -2.79 -15.69 11.72
N ASN A 82 -3.14 -16.34 10.61
CA ASN A 82 -2.50 -16.21 9.30
C ASN A 82 -3.36 -15.31 8.39
N PRO A 83 -3.35 -13.97 8.58
CA PRO A 83 -4.18 -13.09 7.77
C PRO A 83 -3.77 -13.12 6.30
N PHE A 84 -4.66 -12.59 5.45
CA PHE A 84 -4.33 -12.39 4.05
C PHE A 84 -3.16 -11.39 3.91
N ASN A 85 -2.18 -11.72 3.09
CA ASN A 85 -1.08 -10.82 2.74
C ASN A 85 -0.61 -11.19 1.34
N ALA A 86 -0.72 -10.24 0.41
CA ALA A 86 -0.29 -10.44 -0.97
C ALA A 86 0.17 -9.11 -1.56
N ASN A 87 1.29 -9.14 -2.26
CA ASN A 87 1.87 -7.97 -2.90
C ASN A 87 2.28 -8.28 -4.33
N ASN A 88 1.83 -7.45 -5.27
CA ASN A 88 2.42 -7.37 -6.60
C ASN A 88 2.38 -5.94 -7.13
N VAL A 89 3.55 -5.34 -7.30
CA VAL A 89 3.71 -3.96 -7.79
C VAL A 89 3.96 -3.89 -9.30
N SER A 90 4.19 -5.03 -9.95
CA SER A 90 4.56 -5.09 -11.37
C SER A 90 3.42 -5.51 -12.30
N GLY A 91 2.17 -5.49 -11.80
CA GLY A 91 0.97 -5.86 -12.56
C GLY A 91 0.03 -6.80 -11.80
N ILE A 92 -0.83 -7.52 -12.53
CA ILE A 92 -1.71 -8.55 -11.93
C ILE A 92 -0.91 -9.83 -11.76
N SER A 93 -0.90 -10.39 -10.55
CA SER A 93 -0.44 -11.75 -10.30
C SER A 93 -1.52 -12.55 -9.62
N CYS A 94 -1.56 -13.86 -9.91
CA CYS A 94 -2.56 -14.76 -9.38
C CYS A 94 -1.91 -15.96 -8.70
N TRP A 95 -2.50 -16.39 -7.57
CA TRP A 95 -2.02 -17.54 -6.80
C TRP A 95 -3.17 -18.31 -6.19
N ARG A 96 -2.88 -19.54 -5.77
CA ARG A 96 -3.78 -20.31 -4.92
C ARG A 96 -3.93 -19.63 -3.57
N ASN A 97 -5.15 -19.64 -3.04
CA ASN A 97 -5.45 -19.15 -1.71
C ASN A 97 -5.47 -20.34 -0.73
N GLY A 98 -4.96 -20.12 0.47
CA GLY A 98 -5.17 -21.04 1.59
C GLY A 98 -6.35 -20.58 2.45
N ASP A 99 -6.61 -21.29 3.53
CA ASP A 99 -7.60 -20.86 4.51
C ASP A 99 -7.07 -19.60 5.23
N LYS A 100 -7.66 -18.44 4.92
CA LYS A 100 -7.31 -17.14 5.48
C LYS A 100 -8.44 -16.63 6.36
N ILE A 101 -8.06 -16.05 7.50
CA ILE A 101 -9.00 -15.38 8.40
C ILE A 101 -8.79 -13.88 8.23
N THR A 102 -9.82 -13.17 7.78
CA THR A 102 -9.75 -11.73 7.52
C THR A 102 -11.12 -11.14 7.81
N LYS A 103 -11.16 -10.10 8.64
CA LYS A 103 -12.33 -9.30 9.01
C LYS A 103 -12.19 -7.84 8.62
N SER A 104 -11.00 -7.36 8.33
CA SER A 104 -10.77 -6.08 7.67
C SER A 104 -9.65 -6.20 6.66
N LEU A 105 -9.67 -5.37 5.63
CA LEU A 105 -8.81 -5.52 4.46
C LEU A 105 -8.43 -4.14 3.93
N ARG A 106 -7.15 -3.90 3.66
CA ARG A 106 -6.71 -2.69 2.96
C ARG A 106 -5.59 -2.98 1.99
N PHE A 107 -5.52 -2.19 0.94
CA PHE A 107 -4.25 -1.95 0.27
C PHE A 107 -3.40 -0.97 1.09
N MET A 108 -2.09 -1.07 0.96
CA MET A 108 -1.13 -0.29 1.74
C MET A 108 -0.80 1.01 1.00
N GLY A 109 -0.90 2.15 1.69
CA GLY A 109 -0.60 3.48 1.15
C GLY A 109 -1.72 4.08 0.28
N PRO A 110 -1.39 5.03 -0.61
CA PRO A 110 -2.37 5.65 -1.51
C PRO A 110 -2.94 4.65 -2.53
N SER A 111 -4.08 4.98 -3.13
CA SER A 111 -4.74 4.16 -4.16
C SER A 111 -4.01 4.16 -5.50
N ASP A 112 -2.98 4.98 -5.65
CA ASP A 112 -2.08 4.99 -6.80
C ASP A 112 -0.66 4.94 -6.25
N THR A 113 0.02 3.81 -6.46
CA THR A 113 1.37 3.57 -5.92
C THR A 113 2.44 4.44 -6.60
N SER A 114 2.13 5.03 -7.75
CA SER A 114 3.00 6.01 -8.39
C SER A 114 2.94 7.38 -7.71
N THR A 115 1.92 7.61 -6.88
CA THR A 115 1.82 8.82 -6.06
C THR A 115 2.93 8.84 -5.02
N SER A 116 3.83 9.81 -5.13
CA SER A 116 4.87 10.08 -4.14
C SER A 116 4.25 10.44 -2.79
N ALA A 117 4.39 9.55 -1.81
CA ALA A 117 3.82 9.71 -0.48
C ALA A 117 4.61 8.90 0.56
N ILE A 118 4.43 9.24 1.83
CA ILE A 118 4.81 8.41 2.96
C ILE A 118 3.57 8.10 3.80
N SER A 119 3.35 6.83 4.08
CA SER A 119 2.24 6.33 4.89
C SER A 119 2.78 5.81 6.21
N ALA A 120 2.30 6.37 7.31
CA ALA A 120 2.71 6.03 8.66
C ALA A 120 1.62 5.21 9.37
N TYR A 121 2.01 4.12 10.01
CA TYR A 121 1.10 3.17 10.66
C TYR A 121 1.36 3.07 12.15
N ASN A 122 0.32 3.15 12.99
CA ASN A 122 0.44 3.01 14.45
C ASN A 122 0.44 1.54 14.92
N GLY A 123 0.90 0.61 14.08
CA GLY A 123 0.82 -0.82 14.33
C GLY A 123 1.58 -1.28 15.57
N VAL A 124 1.75 -2.59 15.75
CA VAL A 124 2.35 -3.12 16.98
C VAL A 124 3.90 -3.12 16.85
N PRO A 125 4.64 -2.34 17.68
CA PRO A 125 6.10 -2.34 17.64
C PRO A 125 6.67 -3.73 17.95
N ASN A 126 7.85 -4.05 17.40
CA ASN A 126 8.57 -5.31 17.66
C ASN A 126 7.75 -6.59 17.36
N SER A 127 6.78 -6.51 16.45
CA SER A 127 5.94 -7.62 16.00
C SER A 127 5.95 -7.73 14.48
N GLY A 128 5.35 -8.78 13.90
CA GLY A 128 5.14 -8.86 12.44
C GLY A 128 4.14 -7.82 11.89
N ASP A 129 3.45 -7.07 12.74
CA ASP A 129 2.28 -6.24 12.41
C ASP A 129 2.51 -4.73 12.56
N HIS A 130 3.70 -4.27 12.15
CA HIS A 130 4.07 -2.85 12.08
C HIS A 130 3.10 -1.98 11.29
N TYR A 131 2.38 -2.58 10.33
CA TYR A 131 1.47 -1.91 9.43
C TYR A 131 0.00 -2.19 9.76
N SER A 132 -0.35 -2.39 11.03
CA SER A 132 -1.73 -2.49 11.52
C SER A 132 -2.24 -1.13 12.02
N GLY A 133 -3.53 -1.06 12.39
CA GLY A 133 -4.16 0.10 13.00
C GLY A 133 -4.36 1.30 12.08
N ILE A 134 -4.27 2.49 12.65
CA ILE A 134 -4.41 3.80 11.99
C ILE A 134 -3.30 3.97 10.96
N GLU A 135 -3.68 4.55 9.82
CA GLU A 135 -2.79 4.95 8.73
C GLU A 135 -2.95 6.46 8.52
N VAL A 136 -1.83 7.17 8.46
CA VAL A 136 -1.76 8.57 8.02
C VAL A 136 -0.94 8.60 6.75
N ILE A 137 -1.49 9.14 5.67
CA ILE A 137 -0.81 9.29 4.38
C ILE A 137 -0.44 10.76 4.24
N VAL A 138 0.84 11.02 4.00
CA VAL A 138 1.38 12.35 3.73
C VAL A 138 1.86 12.38 2.29
N LEU A 139 1.23 13.21 1.46
CA LEU A 139 1.61 13.34 0.06
C LEU A 139 2.88 14.20 -0.07
N ALA A 140 3.70 13.95 -1.09
CA ALA A 140 4.89 14.77 -1.35
C ALA A 140 4.56 16.25 -1.57
N THR A 141 3.34 16.57 -2.02
CA THR A 141 2.85 17.95 -2.15
C THR A 141 2.70 18.69 -0.83
N GLU A 142 2.59 17.97 0.29
CA GLU A 142 2.52 18.57 1.64
C GLU A 142 3.90 18.96 2.17
N TYR A 143 4.98 18.44 1.56
CA TYR A 143 6.39 18.69 1.87
C TYR A 143 6.85 18.22 3.27
N GLU A 144 6.05 18.36 4.31
CA GLU A 144 6.41 17.96 5.68
C GLU A 144 5.17 17.69 6.55
N ALA A 145 5.30 16.78 7.52
CA ALA A 145 4.21 16.44 8.45
C ALA A 145 4.74 15.97 9.80
N SER A 146 3.97 16.23 10.86
CA SER A 146 4.19 15.66 12.19
C SER A 146 3.11 14.63 12.51
N PHE A 147 3.44 13.61 13.29
CA PHE A 147 2.52 12.55 13.67
C PHE A 147 2.06 12.71 15.13
N ASP A 148 0.77 12.49 15.36
CA ASP A 148 0.18 12.48 16.70
C ASP A 148 0.44 11.17 17.46
N PHE A 149 0.98 10.17 16.78
CA PHE A 149 1.41 8.90 17.35
C PHE A 149 2.84 8.57 16.87
N ALA A 150 3.54 7.69 17.59
CA ALA A 150 4.79 7.12 17.12
C ALA A 150 4.48 5.95 16.16
N PRO A 151 4.77 6.06 14.85
CA PRO A 151 4.52 4.97 13.92
C PRO A 151 5.42 3.76 14.24
N SER A 152 4.90 2.57 13.98
CA SER A 152 5.64 1.31 14.05
C SER A 152 6.17 0.87 12.69
N GLY A 153 5.56 1.35 11.61
CA GLY A 153 5.97 1.10 10.23
C GLY A 153 5.70 2.30 9.34
N LEU A 154 6.56 2.46 8.34
CA LEU A 154 6.41 3.45 7.27
C LEU A 154 6.37 2.73 5.92
N LEU A 155 5.58 3.25 5.00
CA LEU A 155 5.56 2.82 3.61
C LEU A 155 5.71 4.05 2.72
N ILE A 156 6.71 4.05 1.87
CA ILE A 156 6.99 5.12 0.92
C ILE A 156 6.57 4.64 -0.48
N THR A 157 5.79 5.46 -1.18
CA THR A 157 5.36 5.25 -2.57
C THR A 157 5.95 6.27 -3.53
N GLY A 158 5.89 6.01 -4.84
CA GLY A 158 6.30 6.96 -5.88
C GLY A 158 7.76 7.38 -5.83
N MET A 159 8.63 6.54 -5.26
CA MET A 159 10.09 6.71 -5.20
C MET A 159 10.59 8.06 -4.63
N SER A 160 9.78 8.75 -3.83
CA SER A 160 10.18 9.99 -3.17
C SER A 160 11.11 9.73 -1.99
N ASN A 161 12.14 10.54 -1.82
CA ASN A 161 13.01 10.50 -0.65
C ASN A 161 12.36 11.22 0.53
N TRP A 162 12.56 10.74 1.74
CA TRP A 162 12.01 11.34 2.95
C TRP A 162 13.03 11.34 4.08
N THR A 163 13.17 12.46 4.77
CA THR A 163 13.89 12.53 6.04
C THR A 163 12.90 12.38 7.18
N ALA A 164 13.10 11.37 8.03
CA ALA A 164 12.35 11.15 9.26
C ALA A 164 13.12 11.67 10.46
N PHE A 165 12.42 12.34 11.36
CA PHE A 165 12.96 12.96 12.57
C PHE A 165 12.39 12.30 13.82
N TYR A 166 13.25 12.13 14.81
CA TYR A 166 12.89 11.52 16.09
C TYR A 166 11.90 12.37 16.89
N GLU A 167 11.97 13.69 16.74
CA GLU A 167 11.08 14.65 17.42
C GLU A 167 10.02 15.23 16.47
N ARG A 168 9.03 15.90 17.06
CA ARG A 168 8.07 16.72 16.30
C ARG A 168 8.75 17.99 15.79
N ASN A 169 8.12 18.67 14.82
CA ASN A 169 8.64 19.93 14.25
C ASN A 169 10.01 19.80 13.56
N PHE A 170 10.34 18.60 13.07
CA PHE A 170 11.52 18.37 12.21
C PHE A 170 12.86 18.63 12.93
N THR A 171 12.94 18.29 14.22
CA THR A 171 14.13 18.44 15.06
C THR A 171 14.66 17.08 15.57
N GLY A 172 15.83 17.13 16.20
CA GLY A 172 16.48 15.96 16.78
C GLY A 172 17.19 15.06 15.75
N PRO A 173 17.62 13.86 16.16
CA PRO A 173 18.23 12.89 15.26
C PRO A 173 17.32 12.58 14.07
N SER A 174 17.91 12.50 12.89
CA SER A 174 17.19 12.24 11.66
C SER A 174 17.77 11.08 10.87
N THR A 175 16.93 10.42 10.08
CA THR A 175 17.33 9.37 9.14
C THR A 175 16.69 9.63 7.79
N CYS A 176 17.51 9.56 6.75
CA CYS A 176 17.06 9.67 5.37
C CYS A 176 16.65 8.28 4.84
N PHE A 177 15.46 8.21 4.26
CA PHE A 177 14.97 7.05 3.52
C PHE A 177 15.03 7.35 2.01
N ILE A 178 15.78 6.52 1.29
CA ILE A 178 15.94 6.58 -0.17
C ILE A 178 15.35 5.29 -0.75
N PRO A 179 14.12 5.33 -1.29
CA PRO A 179 13.48 4.15 -1.85
C PRO A 179 14.27 3.56 -3.02
N THR A 180 14.35 2.24 -3.07
CA THR A 180 14.92 1.49 -4.21
C THR A 180 13.84 0.86 -5.11
N SER A 181 12.57 1.03 -4.75
CA SER A 181 11.39 0.48 -5.43
C SER A 181 10.19 1.40 -5.27
N GLU A 182 9.17 1.21 -6.12
CA GLU A 182 7.94 1.99 -6.10
C GLU A 182 7.19 1.89 -4.77
N ILE A 183 7.18 0.72 -4.14
CA ILE A 183 6.77 0.54 -2.74
C ILE A 183 8.00 0.19 -1.92
N TYR A 184 8.35 1.04 -0.95
CA TYR A 184 9.47 0.83 -0.03
C TYR A 184 8.97 0.82 1.41
N THR A 185 9.34 -0.21 2.18
CA THR A 185 8.74 -0.51 3.48
C THR A 185 9.78 -0.42 4.57
N VAL A 186 9.48 0.27 5.66
CA VAL A 186 10.38 0.45 6.79
C VAL A 186 9.69 -0.05 8.05
N SER A 187 10.24 -1.10 8.66
CA SER A 187 9.94 -1.44 10.05
C SER A 187 10.78 -0.55 10.96
N LEU A 188 10.14 0.17 11.87
CA LEU A 188 10.84 1.11 12.73
C LEU A 188 11.40 0.45 14.00
N GLY A 189 10.81 -0.67 14.46
CA GLY A 189 11.30 -1.37 15.66
C GLY A 189 11.34 -0.45 16.88
N THR A 190 12.55 -0.15 17.38
CA THR A 190 12.80 0.80 18.48
C THR A 190 13.10 2.22 18.01
N PHE A 191 13.25 2.45 16.70
CA PHE A 191 13.46 3.77 16.13
C PHE A 191 12.16 4.57 16.16
N GLN A 192 12.17 5.73 16.81
CA GLN A 192 11.00 6.60 16.88
C GLN A 192 11.02 7.60 15.72
N VAL A 193 9.87 7.81 15.11
CA VAL A 193 9.66 8.87 14.11
C VAL A 193 8.45 9.68 14.55
N LEU A 194 8.61 10.99 14.74
CA LEU A 194 7.52 11.88 15.13
C LEU A 194 7.24 12.98 14.10
N SER A 195 8.14 13.19 13.15
CA SER A 195 7.88 14.04 11.98
C SER A 195 8.70 13.62 10.77
N VAL A 196 8.26 14.02 9.58
CA VAL A 196 8.86 13.69 8.29
C VAL A 196 8.92 14.93 7.40
N ARG A 197 9.96 15.03 6.57
CA ARG A 197 10.11 16.04 5.53
C ARG A 197 10.51 15.39 4.22
N LEU A 198 9.98 15.87 3.11
CA LEU A 198 10.33 15.44 1.77
C LEU A 198 11.79 15.80 1.46
N GLY A 199 12.49 14.87 0.84
CA GLY A 199 13.89 15.00 0.45
C GLY A 199 14.86 14.51 1.52
N CYS A 200 16.13 14.43 1.12
CA CYS A 200 17.27 14.18 1.99
C CYS A 200 18.32 15.22 1.67
N ASN A 201 18.65 16.04 2.66
CA ASN A 201 19.65 17.09 2.57
C ASN A 201 20.81 16.78 3.50
#